data_AF-A0A6L7YJD9-F1
#
_entry.id   AF-A0A6L7YJD9-F1
#
_cell.length_a   1.000
_cell.length_b   1.000
_cell.length_c   1.000
_cell.angle_alpha   90.00
_cell.angle_beta   90.00
_cell.angle_gamma   90.00
#
_symmetry.space_group_name_H-M   'P 1'
#
loop_
_entity.id
_entity.type
_entity.pdbx_description
1 polymer ?
#
loop_
_entity_poly.entity_id
_entity_poly.type
_entity_poly.pdbx_seq_one_letter_code
_entity_poly.pdbx_strand_id
1 'polypeptide(L)'
;VADLAEPVRLPRTSQALYLLQRVRDEAHRFAVTYHRTVRGKRVRQSALDAVPGVGPKRKRALLRKFGSVKGLRAASVEEIASTKGVSRRLAETVKRSL
;
A
#
# COMPACT_ATOMS: atom_id res chain seq x y z
N VAL A 1 -24.96 27.17 -11.82
CA VAL A 1 -24.32 25.98 -12.43
C VAL A 1 -23.22 26.52 -13.31
N ALA A 2 -21.96 26.13 -13.08
CA ALA A 2 -20.83 26.71 -13.78
C ALA A 2 -20.99 26.52 -15.30
N ASP A 3 -20.72 27.58 -16.04
CA ASP A 3 -20.73 27.66 -17.50
C ASP A 3 -19.69 26.66 -18.05
N LEU A 4 -20.14 25.43 -18.33
CA LEU A 4 -19.30 24.42 -18.95
C LEU A 4 -19.26 24.75 -20.44
N ALA A 5 -18.34 25.64 -20.80
CA ALA A 5 -18.00 25.92 -22.19
C ALA A 5 -17.88 24.61 -22.98
N GLU A 6 -18.41 24.60 -24.21
CA GLU A 6 -18.38 23.41 -25.04
C GLU A 6 -16.95 22.85 -25.18
N PRO A 7 -16.78 21.52 -25.09
CA PRO A 7 -15.46 20.91 -25.15
C PRO A 7 -14.81 21.12 -26.52
N VAL A 8 -13.63 21.74 -26.52
CA VAL A 8 -12.84 21.93 -27.74
C VAL A 8 -12.27 20.58 -28.20
N ARG A 9 -12.70 20.12 -29.39
CA ARG A 9 -12.20 18.89 -30.00
C ARG A 9 -10.95 19.17 -30.82
N LEU A 10 -9.80 18.74 -30.31
CA LEU A 10 -8.53 18.85 -31.03
C LEU A 10 -8.29 17.63 -31.94
N PRO A 11 -7.73 17.81 -33.14
CA PRO A 11 -7.27 16.71 -33.98
C PRO A 11 -6.24 15.85 -33.24
N ARG A 12 -6.24 14.53 -33.49
CA ARG A 12 -5.35 13.58 -32.80
C ARG A 12 -3.86 13.84 -33.05
N THR A 13 -3.53 14.48 -34.16
CA THR A 13 -2.17 14.86 -34.58
C THR A 13 -1.77 16.26 -34.17
N SER A 14 -2.64 17.00 -33.46
CA SER A 14 -2.38 18.38 -33.04
C SER A 14 -1.29 18.47 -31.97
N GLN A 15 -0.36 19.41 -32.16
CA GLN A 15 0.68 19.71 -31.16
C GLN A 15 0.09 20.19 -29.83
N ALA A 16 -1.03 20.93 -29.87
CA ALA A 16 -1.71 21.36 -28.66
C ALA A 16 -2.25 20.17 -27.84
N LEU A 17 -2.80 19.16 -28.53
CA LEU A 17 -3.27 17.93 -27.87
C LEU A 17 -2.10 17.16 -27.25
N TYR A 18 -0.97 17.05 -27.95
CA TYR A 18 0.22 16.38 -27.42
C TYR A 18 0.79 17.09 -26.19
N LEU A 19 0.79 18.43 -26.17
CA LEU A 19 1.19 19.20 -25.00
C LEU A 19 0.31 18.87 -23.79
N LEU A 20 -1.02 18.92 -23.95
CA LEU A 20 -1.97 18.61 -22.89
C LEU A 20 -1.84 17.17 -22.38
N GLN A 21 -1.62 16.22 -23.29
CA GLN A 21 -1.36 14.82 -22.94
C GLN A 21 -0.10 14.68 -22.09
N ARG A 22 1.02 15.32 -22.47
CA ARG A 22 2.26 15.29 -21.69
C ARG A 22 2.08 15.86 -20.27
N VAL A 23 1.38 16.98 -20.15
CA VAL A 23 1.07 17.58 -18.83
C VAL A 23 0.23 16.61 -17.98
N ARG A 24 -0.80 16.00 -18.57
CA ARG A 24 -1.64 15.00 -17.89
C ARG A 24 -0.83 13.78 -17.47
N ASP A 25 0.03 13.27 -18.33
CA ASP A 25 0.82 12.07 -18.08
C ASP A 25 1.86 12.34 -16.98
N GLU A 26 2.44 13.53 -16.94
CA GLU A 26 3.35 13.94 -15.86
C GLU A 26 2.61 14.12 -14.53
N ALA A 27 1.41 14.70 -14.53
CA ALA A 27 0.56 14.79 -13.35
C ALA A 27 0.19 13.38 -12.81
N HIS A 28 -0.19 12.45 -13.69
CA HIS A 28 -0.42 11.05 -13.32
C HIS A 28 0.84 10.38 -12.77
N ARG A 29 2.00 10.54 -13.43
CA ARG A 29 3.28 9.99 -13.00
C ARG A 29 3.65 10.49 -11.62
N PHE A 30 3.51 11.78 -11.36
CA PHE A 30 3.77 12.40 -10.07
C PHE A 30 2.86 11.82 -8.98
N ALA A 31 1.55 11.77 -9.21
CA ALA A 31 0.58 11.23 -8.25
C ALA A 31 0.86 9.76 -7.90
N VAL A 32 1.11 8.91 -8.92
CA VAL A 32 1.46 7.51 -8.73
C VAL A 32 2.76 7.36 -7.93
N THR A 33 3.78 8.15 -8.26
CA THR A 33 5.09 8.11 -7.59
C THR A 33 4.98 8.56 -6.13
N TYR A 34 4.20 9.60 -5.86
CA TYR A 34 3.95 10.08 -4.50
C TYR A 34 3.26 9.00 -3.66
N HIS A 35 2.20 8.37 -4.17
CA HIS A 35 1.52 7.30 -3.46
C HIS A 35 2.40 6.05 -3.26
N ARG A 36 3.27 5.70 -4.23
CA ARG A 36 4.29 4.65 -4.04
C ARG A 36 5.25 5.00 -2.91
N THR A 37 5.71 6.25 -2.85
CA THR A 37 6.60 6.75 -1.80
C THR A 37 5.93 6.70 -0.42
N VAL A 38 4.70 7.21 -0.31
CA VAL A 38 3.92 7.17 0.94
C VAL A 38 3.66 5.73 1.39
N ARG A 39 3.29 4.83 0.47
CA ARG A 39 3.15 3.39 0.77
C ARG A 39 4.46 2.78 1.25
N GLY A 40 5.58 3.07 0.58
CA GLY A 40 6.90 2.63 1.01
C GLY A 40 7.29 3.14 2.40
N LYS A 41 6.91 4.37 2.77
CA LYS A 41 7.08 4.90 4.14
C LYS A 41 6.19 4.19 5.17
N ARG A 42 4.92 3.93 4.86
CA ARG A 42 4.03 3.12 5.73
C ARG A 42 4.51 1.69 5.90
N VAL A 43 5.22 1.12 4.94
CA VAL A 43 5.87 -0.19 5.10
C VAL A 43 7.06 -0.12 6.08
N ARG A 44 7.75 1.03 6.14
CA ARG A 44 8.88 1.27 7.07
C ARG A 44 8.46 1.40 8.53
N GLN A 45 7.27 1.95 8.83
CA GLN A 45 6.64 1.89 10.15
C GLN A 45 5.41 0.96 10.08
N SER A 46 5.65 -0.33 10.29
CA SER A 46 4.59 -1.33 10.35
C SER A 46 4.01 -1.38 11.76
N ALA A 47 2.71 -1.62 11.87
CA ALA A 47 2.08 -1.95 13.16
C ALA A 47 2.78 -3.12 13.87
N LEU A 48 3.47 -3.99 13.10
CA LEU A 48 4.29 -5.08 13.63
C LEU A 48 5.59 -4.63 14.30
N ASP A 49 6.10 -3.44 14.01
CA ASP A 49 7.33 -2.92 14.63
C ASP A 49 7.10 -2.51 16.10
N ALA A 50 5.85 -2.22 16.47
CA ALA A 50 5.46 -1.95 17.85
C ALA A 50 5.17 -3.23 18.67
N VAL A 51 5.13 -4.41 18.03
CA VAL A 51 4.80 -5.67 18.72
C VAL A 51 6.05 -6.26 19.37
N PRO A 52 6.09 -6.39 20.70
CA PRO A 52 7.23 -7.00 21.39
C PRO A 52 7.49 -8.43 20.89
N GLY A 53 8.75 -8.73 20.57
CA GLY A 53 9.16 -10.04 20.06
C GLY A 53 8.96 -10.27 18.56
N VAL A 54 8.43 -9.31 17.80
CA VAL A 54 8.34 -9.37 16.34
C VAL A 54 9.52 -8.64 15.70
N GLY A 55 10.62 -9.36 15.51
CA GLY A 55 11.77 -8.85 14.76
C GLY A 55 11.58 -8.86 13.23
N PRO A 56 12.53 -8.30 12.46
CA PRO A 56 12.41 -8.11 11.01
C PRO A 56 12.27 -9.42 10.21
N LYS A 57 12.77 -10.55 10.72
CA LYS A 57 12.62 -11.87 10.10
C LYS A 57 11.17 -12.39 10.22
N ARG A 58 10.59 -12.28 11.42
CA ARG A 58 9.20 -12.69 11.70
C ARG A 58 8.21 -11.77 10.99
N LYS A 59 8.44 -10.46 11.03
CA LYS A 59 7.66 -9.46 10.28
C LYS A 59 7.58 -9.80 8.79
N ARG A 60 8.71 -10.06 8.14
CA ARG A 60 8.76 -10.47 6.73
C ARG A 60 8.00 -11.78 6.47
N ALA A 61 8.15 -12.77 7.35
CA ALA A 61 7.44 -14.05 7.21
C ALA A 61 5.92 -13.88 7.32
N LEU A 62 5.45 -13.09 8.29
CA LEU A 62 4.03 -12.76 8.47
C LEU A 62 3.47 -12.00 7.27
N LEU A 63 4.13 -10.92 6.85
CA LEU A 63 3.68 -10.12 5.70
C LEU A 63 3.70 -10.93 4.40
N ARG A 64 4.65 -11.84 4.21
CA ARG A 64 4.68 -12.72 3.04
C ARG A 64 3.50 -13.70 3.04
N LYS A 65 3.13 -14.24 4.19
CA LYS A 65 2.02 -15.21 4.29
C LYS A 65 0.65 -14.54 4.17
N PHE A 66 0.47 -13.38 4.80
CA PHE A 66 -0.84 -12.72 4.90
C PHE A 66 -1.01 -11.51 3.97
N GLY A 67 0.05 -11.14 3.24
CA GLY A 67 0.09 -10.04 2.27
C GLY A 67 0.11 -8.64 2.90
N SER A 68 -0.69 -8.41 3.93
CA SER A 68 -0.83 -7.10 4.60
C SER A 68 -1.18 -7.24 6.08
N VAL A 69 -1.04 -6.14 6.84
CA VAL A 69 -1.52 -6.08 8.23
C VAL A 69 -3.04 -6.32 8.31
N LYS A 70 -3.81 -5.89 7.29
CA LYS A 70 -5.25 -6.18 7.22
C LYS A 70 -5.52 -7.68 7.08
N GLY A 71 -4.76 -8.38 6.23
CA GLY A 71 -4.85 -9.84 6.11
C GLY A 71 -4.47 -10.54 7.42
N LEU A 72 -3.45 -10.03 8.11
CA LEU A 72 -3.03 -10.57 9.40
C LEU A 72 -4.09 -10.34 10.51
N ARG A 73 -4.80 -9.20 10.50
CA ARG A 73 -5.94 -8.96 11.40
C ARG A 73 -7.11 -9.90 11.14
N ALA A 74 -7.32 -10.35 9.90
CA ALA A 74 -8.39 -11.29 9.57
C ALA A 74 -8.05 -12.74 9.94
N ALA A 75 -6.77 -13.12 9.93
CA ALA A 75 -6.32 -14.47 10.21
C ALA A 75 -6.55 -14.91 11.67
N SER A 76 -6.78 -16.21 11.90
CA SER A 76 -6.91 -16.79 13.24
C SER A 76 -5.56 -16.86 13.97
N VAL A 77 -5.57 -17.07 15.29
CA VAL A 77 -4.33 -17.23 16.07
C VAL A 77 -3.54 -18.45 15.58
N GLU A 78 -4.23 -19.53 15.21
CA GLU A 78 -3.67 -20.77 14.68
C GLU A 78 -2.98 -20.55 13.33
N GLU A 79 -3.60 -19.77 12.44
CA GLU A 79 -3.00 -19.41 11.15
C GLU A 79 -1.74 -18.56 11.34
N ILE A 80 -1.76 -17.63 12.28
CA ILE A 80 -0.60 -16.79 12.61
C ILE A 80 0.52 -17.65 13.22
N ALA A 81 0.18 -18.55 14.15
CA ALA A 81 1.13 -19.46 14.81
C ALA A 81 1.75 -20.48 13.85
N SER A 82 1.07 -20.86 12.77
CA SER A 82 1.66 -21.70 11.72
C SER A 82 2.69 -20.97 10.84
N THR A 83 2.99 -19.70 11.12
CA THR A 83 4.12 -18.99 10.49
C THR A 83 5.44 -19.45 11.12
N LYS A 84 6.41 -19.86 10.29
CA LYS A 84 7.71 -20.36 10.76
C LYS A 84 8.37 -19.39 11.75
N GLY A 85 8.65 -19.90 12.96
CA GLY A 85 9.31 -19.15 14.02
C GLY A 85 8.39 -18.24 14.85
N VAL A 86 7.07 -18.38 14.72
CA VAL A 86 6.04 -17.72 15.55
C VAL A 86 5.44 -18.77 16.48
N SER A 87 5.56 -18.57 17.80
CA SER A 87 4.88 -19.43 18.78
C SER A 87 3.41 -19.02 18.95
N ARG A 88 2.57 -19.91 19.49
CA ARG A 88 1.16 -19.58 19.82
C ARG A 88 1.05 -18.32 20.68
N ARG A 89 1.88 -18.21 21.73
CA ARG A 89 1.93 -17.03 22.60
C ARG A 89 2.28 -15.75 21.82
N LEU A 90 3.22 -15.81 20.88
CA LEU A 90 3.55 -14.65 20.05
C LEU A 90 2.41 -14.32 19.08
N ALA A 91 1.74 -15.33 18.52
CA ALA A 91 0.58 -15.13 17.65
C ALA A 91 -0.57 -14.42 18.37
N GLU A 92 -0.86 -14.79 19.62
CA GLU A 92 -1.84 -14.11 20.48
C GLU A 92 -1.43 -12.66 20.77
N THR A 93 -0.15 -12.41 21.08
CA THR A 93 0.36 -11.05 21.26
C THR A 93 0.19 -10.21 19.99
N VAL A 94 0.57 -10.76 18.83
CA VAL A 94 0.37 -10.11 17.53
C VAL A 94 -1.11 -9.80 17.31
N LYS A 95 -2.02 -10.75 17.57
CA LYS A 95 -3.46 -10.57 17.38
C LYS A 95 -4.04 -9.50 18.32
N ARG A 96 -3.56 -9.40 19.55
CA ARG A 96 -3.98 -8.35 20.51
C ARG A 96 -3.43 -6.96 20.16
N SER A 97 -2.21 -6.89 19.62
CA SER A 97 -1.54 -5.63 19.32
C SER A 97 -1.96 -5.00 17.98
N LEU A 98 -2.69 -5.73 17.14
CA LEU A 98 -3.15 -5.28 15.82
C LEU A 98 -4.61 -4.90 15.84
#